data_AF-G0VFM4-F1
#
_entry.id   AF-G0VFM4-F1
#
_cell.length_a   1.000
_cell.length_b   1.000
_cell.length_c   1.000
_cell.angle_alpha   90.00
_cell.angle_beta   90.00
_cell.angle_gamma   90.00
#
_symmetry.space_group_name_H-M   'P 1'
#
loop_
_entity.id
_entity.type
_entity.pdbx_description
1 polymer ?
#
loop_
_entity_poly.entity_id
_entity_poly.type
_entity_poly.pdbx_seq_one_letter_code
_entity_poly.pdbx_strand_id
1 'polypeptide(L)'
;MSEPLTPLHPSADEQLDLNDIKELDDDDINDLDLNPDLDADIVLSMEDANKTRQGSITKRPINITEDDEIFDDMDDFMPKINVGSPFSSNVALNKMHAASTSSPMMKMTPRRLSMSQQSKFITYCDNQLMQVQRRFVQSQGLNNQNGYPDLVSLLKDLKTLVDFIWYSIDNSNPHTDYLLKMDTPEESTYKPSVELISTYFGQTSYLIRIADDLLDYIEKFKIKDLETKEQNNTVTKIFKFLFILDKIFIRLLTGTIPGGHRMNGTDAVRLCGIAERTRMRFPIYLESQNVHGYHYEVSKIYEETLDKCGN
;
A
#
# COMPACT_ATOMS: atom_id res chain seq x y z
N MET A 1 35.28 -41.37 6.19
CA MET A 1 33.96 -41.84 5.72
C MET A 1 33.74 -41.20 4.36
N SER A 2 33.44 -41.99 3.34
CA SER A 2 33.23 -41.47 1.98
C SER A 2 31.84 -40.86 1.88
N GLU A 3 31.74 -39.68 1.27
CA GLU A 3 30.48 -38.98 1.06
C GLU A 3 29.55 -39.80 0.12
N PRO A 4 28.24 -39.85 0.40
CA PRO A 4 27.29 -40.53 -0.48
C PRO A 4 27.17 -39.77 -1.80
N LEU A 5 27.15 -40.52 -2.91
CA LEU A 5 26.96 -39.96 -4.25
C LEU A 5 25.55 -39.38 -4.38
N THR A 6 25.46 -38.15 -4.88
CA THR A 6 24.18 -37.50 -5.18
C THR A 6 23.43 -38.27 -6.26
N PRO A 7 22.10 -38.48 -6.11
CA PRO A 7 21.28 -39.14 -7.12
C PRO A 7 21.35 -38.41 -8.46
N LEU A 8 21.37 -39.17 -9.56
CA LEU A 8 21.28 -38.62 -10.91
C LEU A 8 19.84 -38.13 -11.16
N HIS A 9 19.70 -36.86 -11.55
CA HIS A 9 18.43 -36.33 -11.99
C HIS A 9 18.07 -36.86 -13.38
N PRO A 10 16.78 -37.14 -13.67
CA PRO A 10 16.33 -37.57 -14.99
C PRO A 10 16.57 -36.48 -16.03
N SER A 11 16.75 -36.89 -17.29
CA SER A 11 16.94 -35.96 -18.41
C SER A 11 15.62 -35.29 -18.83
N ALA A 12 15.68 -34.18 -19.56
CA ALA A 12 14.49 -33.37 -19.92
C ALA A 12 13.39 -34.14 -20.69
N ASP A 13 13.74 -35.23 -21.37
CA ASP A 13 12.82 -36.03 -22.19
C ASP A 13 12.47 -37.40 -21.56
N GLU A 14 12.82 -37.61 -20.28
CA GLU A 14 12.61 -38.87 -19.57
C GLU A 14 11.35 -38.80 -18.70
N GLN A 15 10.33 -39.57 -19.06
CA GLN A 15 9.07 -39.63 -18.33
C GLN A 15 9.22 -40.62 -17.16
N LEU A 16 9.22 -40.10 -15.93
CA LEU A 16 9.30 -40.92 -14.72
C LEU A 16 8.08 -41.81 -14.58
N ASP A 17 8.30 -43.11 -14.36
CA ASP A 17 7.23 -44.04 -13.95
C ASP A 17 6.91 -43.80 -12.47
N LEU A 18 5.81 -43.11 -12.21
CA LEU A 18 5.37 -42.75 -10.86
C LEU A 18 5.00 -43.97 -10.00
N ASN A 19 4.88 -45.16 -10.60
CA ASN A 19 4.56 -46.39 -9.86
C ASN A 19 5.76 -46.99 -9.13
N ASP A 20 6.99 -46.55 -9.44
CA ASP A 20 8.24 -47.05 -8.85
C ASP A 20 8.83 -46.10 -7.79
N ILE A 21 8.08 -45.04 -7.43
CA ILE A 21 8.42 -44.16 -6.33
C ILE A 21 8.11 -44.89 -5.03
N LYS A 22 9.15 -45.19 -4.23
CA LYS A 22 8.96 -45.64 -2.85
C LYS A 22 8.26 -44.53 -2.07
N GLU A 23 7.03 -44.81 -1.65
CA GLU A 23 6.36 -44.01 -0.64
C GLU A 23 7.21 -44.02 0.64
N LEU A 24 7.34 -42.86 1.29
CA LEU A 24 8.01 -42.76 2.58
C LEU A 24 7.20 -43.56 3.60
N ASP A 25 7.89 -44.29 4.46
CA ASP A 25 7.21 -44.98 5.55
C ASP A 25 6.82 -43.98 6.65
N ASP A 26 5.87 -44.40 7.50
CA ASP A 26 5.37 -43.55 8.59
C ASP A 26 6.47 -43.15 9.58
N ASP A 27 7.56 -43.94 9.66
CA ASP A 27 8.72 -43.65 10.50
C ASP A 27 9.59 -42.52 9.90
N ASP A 28 9.84 -42.53 8.58
CA ASP A 28 10.53 -41.45 7.86
C ASP A 28 9.76 -40.11 7.96
N ILE A 29 8.43 -40.17 7.98
CA ILE A 29 7.56 -38.98 8.13
C ILE A 29 7.66 -38.39 9.55
N ASN A 30 7.78 -39.22 10.58
CA ASN A 30 7.93 -38.77 11.96
C ASN A 30 9.30 -38.11 12.21
N ASP A 31 10.37 -38.56 11.53
CA ASP A 31 11.69 -37.92 11.61
C ASP A 31 11.74 -36.53 10.96
N LEU A 32 10.77 -36.20 10.09
CA LEU A 32 10.61 -34.90 9.43
C LEU A 32 9.84 -33.88 10.28
N ASP A 33 9.24 -34.29 11.39
CA ASP A 33 8.54 -33.38 12.30
C ASP A 33 9.53 -32.61 13.18
N LEU A 34 9.79 -31.35 12.80
CA LEU A 34 10.74 -30.47 13.47
C LEU A 34 10.20 -29.86 14.77
N ASN A 35 8.95 -30.14 15.19
CA ASN A 35 8.34 -29.62 16.41
C ASN A 35 7.41 -30.63 17.12
N PRO A 36 7.97 -31.68 17.76
CA PRO A 36 7.19 -32.76 18.39
C PRO A 36 6.41 -32.36 19.68
N ASP A 37 6.53 -31.10 20.14
CA ASP A 37 5.90 -30.62 21.39
C ASP A 37 4.56 -29.87 21.16
N LEU A 38 4.10 -29.69 19.92
CA LEU A 38 2.84 -28.95 19.67
C LEU A 38 1.57 -29.79 19.85
N ASP A 39 1.69 -31.12 19.81
CA ASP A 39 0.54 -32.05 19.84
C ASP A 39 0.14 -32.50 21.26
N ALA A 40 0.79 -31.97 22.30
CA ALA A 40 0.49 -32.35 23.68
C ALA A 40 -0.78 -31.68 24.27
N ASP A 41 -1.35 -30.64 23.63
CA ASP A 41 -2.43 -29.83 24.22
C ASP A 41 -3.72 -29.69 23.38
N ILE A 42 -3.93 -30.52 22.35
CA ILE A 42 -5.24 -30.60 21.65
C ILE A 42 -5.88 -31.98 21.88
N VAL A 43 -6.32 -32.22 23.10
CA VAL A 43 -7.31 -33.27 23.38
C VAL A 43 -8.69 -32.73 23.05
N LEU A 44 -9.06 -32.74 21.76
CA LEU A 44 -10.45 -32.55 21.34
C LEU A 44 -11.23 -33.84 21.60
N SER A 45 -11.74 -34.00 22.83
CA SER A 45 -12.73 -35.03 23.15
C SER A 45 -14.09 -34.60 22.59
N MET A 46 -14.47 -35.14 21.43
CA MET A 46 -15.87 -35.23 21.02
C MET A 46 -16.55 -36.30 21.87
N GLU A 47 -17.29 -35.92 22.92
CA GLU A 47 -18.35 -36.75 23.49
C GLU A 47 -19.37 -35.91 24.30
N ASP A 48 -20.59 -35.95 23.79
CA ASP A 48 -21.88 -35.85 24.47
C ASP A 48 -22.48 -34.56 25.07
N ALA A 49 -23.79 -34.52 24.86
CA ALA A 49 -24.70 -33.43 25.07
C ALA A 49 -25.21 -33.32 26.52
N ASN A 50 -25.69 -32.10 26.83
CA ASN A 50 -26.80 -31.80 27.75
C ASN A 50 -26.50 -31.82 29.27
N LYS A 51 -26.27 -30.63 29.87
CA LYS A 51 -26.96 -30.16 31.10
C LYS A 51 -26.55 -28.74 31.52
N THR A 52 -27.58 -27.99 31.88
CA THR A 52 -27.62 -26.67 32.52
C THR A 52 -26.88 -26.63 33.87
N ARG A 53 -26.06 -25.59 34.12
CA ARG A 53 -26.19 -24.62 35.25
C ARG A 53 -24.90 -23.82 35.51
N GLN A 54 -25.09 -22.50 35.54
CA GLN A 54 -24.45 -21.48 36.38
C GLN A 54 -23.08 -21.80 37.01
N GLY A 55 -22.07 -21.08 36.54
CA GLY A 55 -20.83 -20.82 37.25
C GLY A 55 -20.20 -19.55 36.69
N SER A 56 -20.31 -18.45 37.43
CA SER A 56 -19.65 -17.18 37.12
C SER A 56 -18.13 -17.36 37.24
N ILE A 57 -17.48 -17.59 36.10
CA ILE A 57 -16.04 -17.37 35.97
C ILE A 57 -15.91 -16.04 35.25
N THR A 58 -15.42 -15.04 35.97
CA THR A 58 -14.99 -13.75 35.44
C THR A 58 -14.03 -14.00 34.28
N LYS A 59 -14.54 -13.94 33.04
CA LYS A 59 -13.74 -13.82 31.84
C LYS A 59 -12.89 -12.57 32.03
N ARG A 60 -11.57 -12.74 32.13
CA ARG A 60 -10.64 -11.63 31.89
C ARG A 60 -11.02 -11.05 30.52
N PRO A 61 -11.12 -9.71 30.35
CA PRO A 61 -11.24 -9.16 29.03
C PRO A 61 -9.99 -9.62 28.27
N ILE A 62 -10.20 -10.42 27.23
CA ILE A 62 -9.20 -10.62 26.19
C ILE A 62 -9.02 -9.22 25.62
N ASN A 63 -7.89 -8.59 25.94
CA ASN A 63 -7.35 -7.54 25.09
C ASN A 63 -7.05 -8.23 23.78
N ILE A 64 -7.99 -8.11 22.84
CA ILE A 64 -7.80 -8.45 21.44
C ILE A 64 -6.67 -7.54 20.97
N THR A 65 -5.45 -8.05 21.01
CA THR A 65 -4.38 -7.54 20.15
C THR A 65 -4.86 -7.76 18.72
N GLU A 66 -4.81 -6.69 17.93
CA GLU A 66 -5.54 -6.42 16.68
C GLU A 66 -5.19 -7.33 15.47
N ASP A 67 -4.67 -8.54 15.69
CA ASP A 67 -4.22 -9.43 14.60
C ASP A 67 -4.99 -10.75 14.48
N ASP A 68 -5.91 -11.09 15.39
CA ASP A 68 -6.63 -12.36 15.32
C ASP A 68 -8.09 -12.18 14.84
N GLU A 69 -8.36 -12.80 13.68
CA GLU A 69 -9.64 -12.93 12.96
C GLU A 69 -10.06 -11.74 12.06
N ILE A 70 -9.31 -11.54 10.97
CA ILE A 70 -9.69 -10.69 9.81
C ILE A 70 -10.78 -11.39 8.99
N PHE A 71 -11.97 -11.60 9.56
CA PHE A 71 -13.15 -11.87 8.74
C PHE A 71 -13.71 -10.54 8.26
N ASP A 72 -13.94 -10.44 6.95
CA ASP A 72 -14.61 -9.28 6.36
C ASP A 72 -15.98 -9.11 7.02
N ASP A 73 -16.28 -7.91 7.50
CA ASP A 73 -17.58 -7.61 8.07
C ASP A 73 -18.67 -7.78 7.00
N MET A 74 -19.85 -8.30 7.37
CA MET A 74 -20.96 -8.47 6.43
C MET A 74 -21.30 -7.17 5.68
N ASP A 75 -21.07 -6.03 6.34
CA ASP A 75 -21.23 -4.72 5.75
C ASP A 75 -20.30 -4.48 4.56
N ASP A 76 -19.06 -4.98 4.55
CA ASP A 76 -18.06 -4.80 3.47
C ASP A 76 -18.50 -5.35 2.13
N PHE A 77 -19.35 -6.39 2.14
CA PHE A 77 -19.89 -7.01 0.92
C PHE A 77 -21.19 -6.37 0.44
N MET A 78 -21.84 -5.53 1.24
CA MET A 78 -23.10 -4.92 0.83
C MET A 78 -22.86 -3.74 -0.12
N PRO A 79 -23.39 -3.76 -1.36
CA PRO A 79 -23.29 -2.64 -2.27
C PRO A 79 -24.03 -1.43 -1.66
N LYS A 80 -23.30 -0.33 -1.41
CA LYS A 80 -23.95 0.92 -0.99
C LYS A 80 -24.71 1.48 -2.18
N ILE A 81 -26.03 1.38 -2.12
CA ILE A 81 -26.93 2.12 -3.01
C ILE A 81 -26.66 3.59 -2.77
N ASN A 82 -26.12 4.28 -3.77
CA ASN A 82 -25.86 5.70 -3.68
C ASN A 82 -27.23 6.42 -3.69
N VAL A 83 -27.77 6.73 -2.52
CA VAL A 83 -29.10 7.35 -2.37
C VAL A 83 -29.20 8.75 -3.01
N GLY A 84 -28.07 9.31 -3.45
CA GLY A 84 -28.01 10.52 -4.27
C GLY A 84 -27.92 10.28 -5.79
N SER A 85 -27.90 9.03 -6.24
CA SER A 85 -27.89 8.69 -7.68
C SER A 85 -29.31 8.70 -8.23
N PRO A 86 -29.62 9.49 -9.28
CA PRO A 86 -30.94 9.50 -9.92
C PRO A 86 -31.26 8.18 -10.66
N PHE A 87 -30.33 7.23 -10.71
CA PHE A 87 -30.49 5.94 -11.38
C PHE A 87 -30.61 4.74 -10.42
N SER A 88 -30.56 4.96 -9.10
CA SER A 88 -30.70 3.87 -8.12
C SER A 88 -32.17 3.55 -7.83
N SER A 89 -32.83 2.90 -8.81
CA SER A 89 -34.19 2.41 -8.69
C SER A 89 -34.28 1.17 -7.80
N ASN A 90 -34.72 1.36 -6.55
CA ASN A 90 -35.54 0.46 -5.71
C ASN A 90 -35.31 0.69 -4.20
N VAL A 91 -35.28 1.94 -3.75
CA VAL A 91 -35.32 2.21 -2.31
C VAL A 91 -36.77 2.11 -1.83
N ALA A 92 -37.02 1.14 -0.96
CA ALA A 92 -38.24 1.03 -0.17
C ALA A 92 -38.47 2.34 0.61
N LEU A 93 -39.43 3.14 0.12
CA LEU A 93 -39.87 4.42 0.72
C LEU A 93 -40.27 4.29 2.21
N ASN A 94 -40.54 3.08 2.68
CA ASN A 94 -40.90 2.81 4.07
C ASN A 94 -39.77 3.09 5.08
N LYS A 95 -38.50 3.13 4.68
CA LYS A 95 -37.39 3.50 5.59
C LYS A 95 -37.18 5.01 5.76
N MET A 96 -37.78 5.87 4.93
CA MET A 96 -37.64 7.33 5.08
C MET A 96 -38.52 7.91 6.20
N HIS A 97 -39.66 7.29 6.53
CA HIS A 97 -40.55 7.83 7.55
C HIS A 97 -40.07 7.62 9.00
N ALA A 98 -39.26 6.58 9.26
CA ALA A 98 -38.73 6.31 10.60
C ALA A 98 -37.52 7.19 10.99
N ALA A 99 -36.86 7.84 10.03
CA ALA A 99 -35.63 8.62 10.27
C ALA A 99 -35.86 10.13 10.48
N SER A 100 -37.11 10.59 10.49
CA SER A 100 -37.45 12.02 10.58
C SER A 100 -37.56 12.57 12.01
N THR A 101 -37.31 11.74 13.02
CA THR A 101 -37.25 12.18 14.43
C THR A 101 -36.01 11.57 15.09
N SER A 102 -35.06 12.45 15.44
CA SER A 102 -33.88 12.20 16.29
C SER A 102 -32.90 11.11 15.85
N SER A 103 -32.26 11.24 14.69
CA SER A 103 -30.99 10.54 14.45
C SER A 103 -29.92 11.55 14.02
N PRO A 104 -28.75 11.59 14.66
CA PRO A 104 -27.64 12.41 14.18
C PRO A 104 -27.30 11.92 12.77
N MET A 105 -26.99 12.85 11.86
CA MET A 105 -26.49 12.54 10.51
C MET A 105 -25.58 11.31 10.58
N MET A 106 -25.96 10.20 9.95
CA MET A 106 -25.09 9.04 9.82
C MET A 106 -23.78 9.54 9.22
N LYS A 107 -22.76 9.71 10.06
CA LYS A 107 -21.38 9.89 9.61
C LYS A 107 -21.15 8.71 8.68
N MET A 108 -20.97 8.95 7.39
CA MET A 108 -20.55 7.90 6.47
C MET A 108 -19.19 7.44 6.98
N THR A 109 -19.19 6.36 7.76
CA THR A 109 -17.94 5.76 8.19
C THR A 109 -17.22 5.30 6.92
N PRO A 110 -15.97 5.73 6.71
CA PRO A 110 -15.16 5.19 5.63
C PRO A 110 -15.07 3.69 5.87
N ARG A 111 -15.59 2.92 4.92
CA ARG A 111 -15.61 1.46 5.03
C ARG A 111 -14.27 0.94 4.53
N ARG A 112 -13.69 0.00 5.26
CA ARG A 112 -12.49 -0.72 4.82
C ARG A 112 -12.82 -1.49 3.53
N LEU A 113 -11.84 -1.67 2.67
CA LEU A 113 -11.99 -2.53 1.50
C LEU A 113 -12.09 -3.99 1.98
N SER A 114 -13.04 -4.77 1.45
CA SER A 114 -13.09 -6.22 1.71
C SER A 114 -11.81 -6.90 1.21
N MET A 115 -11.45 -8.08 1.71
CA MET A 115 -10.27 -8.82 1.25
C MET A 115 -10.25 -9.02 -0.27
N SER A 116 -11.39 -9.33 -0.87
CA SER A 116 -11.50 -9.46 -2.34
C SER A 116 -11.29 -8.12 -3.08
N GLN A 117 -11.67 -6.99 -2.49
CA GLN A 117 -11.39 -5.66 -3.02
C GLN A 117 -9.92 -5.28 -2.82
N GLN A 118 -9.32 -5.63 -1.69
CA GLN A 118 -7.88 -5.45 -1.43
C GLN A 118 -7.03 -6.25 -2.43
N SER A 119 -7.39 -7.50 -2.73
CA SER A 119 -6.70 -8.29 -3.76
C SER A 119 -6.81 -7.66 -5.15
N LYS A 120 -8.00 -7.13 -5.52
CA LYS A 120 -8.18 -6.40 -6.78
C LYS A 120 -7.38 -5.10 -6.81
N PHE A 121 -7.30 -4.38 -5.69
CA PHE A 121 -6.49 -3.19 -5.54
C PHE A 121 -5.01 -3.50 -5.76
N ILE A 122 -4.50 -4.56 -5.12
CA ILE A 122 -3.11 -5.03 -5.28
C ILE A 122 -2.83 -5.36 -6.74
N THR A 123 -3.68 -6.19 -7.35
CA THR A 123 -3.56 -6.57 -8.77
C THR A 123 -3.61 -5.35 -9.68
N TYR A 124 -4.45 -4.36 -9.39
CA TYR A 124 -4.52 -3.12 -10.14
C TYR A 124 -3.21 -2.32 -10.02
N CYS A 125 -2.70 -2.11 -8.80
CA CYS A 125 -1.47 -1.37 -8.56
C CYS A 125 -0.27 -2.03 -9.24
N ASP A 126 -0.14 -3.36 -9.13
CA ASP A 126 0.91 -4.13 -9.80
C ASP A 126 0.83 -3.98 -11.32
N ASN A 127 -0.37 -4.09 -11.89
CA ASN A 127 -0.59 -3.90 -13.32
C ASN A 127 -0.27 -2.46 -13.78
N GLN A 128 -0.65 -1.45 -12.99
CA GLN A 128 -0.34 -0.06 -13.31
C GLN A 128 1.17 0.21 -13.25
N LEU A 129 1.86 -0.24 -12.20
CA LEU A 129 3.32 -0.11 -12.10
C LEU A 129 4.04 -0.82 -13.25
N MET A 130 3.61 -2.04 -13.60
CA MET A 130 4.14 -2.77 -14.74
C MET A 130 3.89 -2.03 -16.06
N GLN A 131 2.69 -1.45 -16.26
CA GLN A 131 2.39 -0.64 -17.44
C GLN A 131 3.28 0.61 -17.53
N VAL A 132 3.46 1.30 -16.40
CA VAL A 132 4.37 2.45 -16.31
C VAL A 132 5.79 2.04 -16.66
N GLN A 133 6.31 0.98 -16.04
CA GLN A 133 7.66 0.48 -16.30
C GLN A 133 7.83 0.05 -17.76
N ARG A 134 6.87 -0.67 -18.35
CA ARG A 134 6.91 -1.10 -19.75
C ARG A 134 6.95 0.08 -20.70
N ARG A 135 6.10 1.10 -20.49
CA ARG A 135 6.06 2.31 -21.32
C ARG A 135 7.32 3.15 -21.14
N PHE A 136 7.88 3.19 -19.93
CA PHE A 136 9.16 3.82 -19.66
C PHE A 136 10.29 3.12 -20.42
N VAL A 137 10.43 1.80 -20.33
CA VAL A 137 11.43 1.04 -21.10
C VAL A 137 11.27 1.22 -22.61
N GLN A 138 10.02 1.29 -23.09
CA GLN A 138 9.75 1.59 -24.51
C GLN A 138 10.25 2.97 -24.94
N SER A 139 10.11 3.99 -24.08
CA SER A 139 10.63 5.34 -24.33
C SER A 139 12.15 5.43 -24.40
N GLN A 140 12.86 4.45 -23.81
CA GLN A 140 14.33 4.41 -23.76
C GLN A 140 14.98 3.68 -24.95
N GLY A 141 14.22 3.36 -26.01
CA GLY A 141 14.78 2.91 -27.28
C GLY A 141 14.23 1.60 -27.85
N LEU A 142 13.19 1.01 -27.26
CA LEU A 142 12.55 -0.18 -27.86
C LEU A 142 11.41 0.18 -28.82
N ASN A 143 10.62 1.23 -28.56
CA ASN A 143 9.52 1.64 -29.44
C ASN A 143 9.02 3.06 -29.10
N ASN A 144 9.41 4.05 -29.92
CA ASN A 144 9.05 5.45 -29.70
C ASN A 144 7.55 5.75 -29.85
N GLN A 145 6.78 4.86 -30.48
CA GLN A 145 5.33 5.08 -30.68
C GLN A 145 4.49 4.74 -29.45
N ASN A 146 4.93 3.79 -28.61
CA ASN A 146 4.15 3.29 -27.48
C ASN A 146 4.71 3.72 -26.11
N GLY A 147 5.90 4.32 -26.09
CA GLY A 147 6.52 4.84 -24.87
C GLY A 147 5.96 6.19 -24.40
N TYR A 148 6.50 6.70 -23.31
CA TYR A 148 6.25 8.07 -22.88
C TYR A 148 6.90 9.08 -23.85
N PRO A 149 6.16 10.09 -24.35
CA PRO A 149 6.73 11.12 -25.20
C PRO A 149 7.61 12.10 -24.40
N ASP A 150 7.26 12.35 -23.15
CA ASP A 150 7.94 13.29 -22.26
C ASP A 150 7.86 12.85 -20.80
N LEU A 151 8.69 13.46 -19.95
CA LEU A 151 8.69 13.22 -18.50
C LEU A 151 7.35 13.62 -17.87
N VAL A 152 6.66 14.64 -18.41
CA VAL A 152 5.37 15.10 -17.90
C VAL A 152 4.30 14.01 -18.00
N SER A 153 4.24 13.28 -19.12
CA SER A 153 3.31 12.18 -19.30
C SER A 153 3.55 11.05 -18.30
N LEU A 154 4.83 10.72 -18.04
CA LEU A 154 5.19 9.75 -17.01
C LEU A 154 4.76 10.21 -15.60
N LEU A 155 5.08 11.46 -15.25
CA LEU A 155 4.72 12.04 -13.95
C LEU A 155 3.20 12.05 -13.75
N LYS A 156 2.42 12.27 -14.81
CA LYS A 156 0.96 12.23 -14.75
C LYS A 156 0.43 10.84 -14.41
N ASP A 157 0.97 9.79 -15.02
CA ASP A 157 0.53 8.42 -14.78
C ASP A 157 0.92 7.96 -13.36
N LEU A 158 2.15 8.27 -12.93
CA LEU A 158 2.58 8.05 -11.55
C LEU A 158 1.74 8.82 -10.53
N LYS A 159 1.46 10.10 -10.80
CA LYS A 159 0.61 10.93 -9.95
C LYS A 159 -0.81 10.38 -9.84
N THR A 160 -1.38 9.90 -10.94
CA THR A 160 -2.72 9.29 -10.93
C THR A 160 -2.73 8.03 -10.07
N LEU A 161 -1.67 7.22 -10.14
CA LEU A 161 -1.52 6.04 -9.29
C LEU A 161 -1.35 6.42 -7.81
N VAL A 162 -0.53 7.43 -7.48
CA VAL A 162 -0.37 7.93 -6.11
C VAL A 162 -1.69 8.50 -5.57
N ASP A 163 -2.43 9.26 -6.38
CA ASP A 163 -3.76 9.78 -6.06
C ASP A 163 -4.72 8.64 -5.71
N PHE A 164 -4.73 7.59 -6.52
CA PHE A 164 -5.54 6.40 -6.28
C PHE A 164 -5.15 5.66 -4.98
N ILE A 165 -3.85 5.41 -4.77
CA ILE A 165 -3.35 4.74 -3.58
C ILE A 165 -3.66 5.58 -2.33
N TRP A 166 -3.39 6.88 -2.38
CA TRP A 166 -3.64 7.78 -1.25
C TRP A 166 -5.13 7.90 -0.93
N TYR A 167 -5.99 7.96 -1.95
CA TYR A 167 -7.43 7.94 -1.76
C TYR A 167 -7.91 6.68 -1.03
N SER A 168 -7.29 5.53 -1.29
CA SER A 168 -7.60 4.29 -0.56
C SER A 168 -7.21 4.33 0.92
N ILE A 169 -6.28 5.21 1.30
CA ILE A 169 -5.83 5.42 2.69
C ILE A 169 -6.70 6.48 3.37
N ASP A 170 -6.74 7.71 2.85
CA ASP A 170 -7.36 8.86 3.53
C ASP A 170 -8.88 8.96 3.28
N ASN A 171 -9.37 8.41 2.16
CA ASN A 171 -10.78 8.44 1.72
C ASN A 171 -11.43 9.84 1.74
N SER A 172 -10.62 10.91 1.77
CA SER A 172 -11.07 12.29 1.96
C SER A 172 -11.21 13.01 0.63
N ASN A 173 -10.17 12.93 -0.21
CA ASN A 173 -10.09 13.63 -1.48
C ASN A 173 -9.34 12.78 -2.52
N PRO A 174 -9.88 12.62 -3.74
CA PRO A 174 -9.24 11.84 -4.80
C PRO A 174 -7.96 12.46 -5.34
N HIS A 175 -7.71 13.76 -5.15
CA HIS A 175 -6.53 14.43 -5.70
C HIS A 175 -5.60 14.89 -4.59
N THR A 176 -4.35 14.42 -4.56
CA THR A 176 -3.37 14.78 -3.51
C THR A 176 -2.88 16.23 -3.55
N ASP A 177 -3.30 17.04 -4.54
CA ASP A 177 -2.86 18.44 -4.67
C ASP A 177 -3.28 19.33 -3.49
N TYR A 178 -4.28 18.92 -2.69
CA TYR A 178 -4.64 19.64 -1.46
C TYR A 178 -3.52 19.58 -0.41
N LEU A 179 -2.69 18.53 -0.43
CA LEU A 179 -1.58 18.36 0.52
C LEU A 179 -0.54 19.49 0.39
N LEU A 180 -0.41 20.07 -0.80
CA LEU A 180 0.48 21.19 -1.06
C LEU A 180 0.01 22.52 -0.45
N LYS A 181 -1.28 22.62 -0.06
CA LYS A 181 -1.85 23.82 0.56
C LYS A 181 -1.83 23.75 2.09
N MET A 182 -1.33 22.66 2.65
CA MET A 182 -1.28 22.44 4.09
C MET A 182 0.09 22.87 4.60
N ASP A 183 0.19 24.12 5.03
CA ASP A 183 1.46 24.78 5.36
C ASP A 183 2.10 24.29 6.67
N THR A 184 1.44 23.45 7.46
CA THR A 184 2.03 22.84 8.66
C THR A 184 1.32 21.52 9.04
N PRO A 185 2.05 20.53 9.59
CA PRO A 185 1.46 19.34 10.21
C PRO A 185 0.62 19.65 11.46
N GLU A 186 0.76 20.84 12.05
CA GLU A 186 0.18 21.17 13.36
C GLU A 186 -1.23 21.80 13.29
N GLU A 187 -1.63 22.40 12.15
CA GLU A 187 -2.91 23.12 12.07
C GLU A 187 -4.07 22.33 11.44
N SER A 188 -3.80 21.20 10.77
CA SER A 188 -4.91 20.28 10.55
C SER A 188 -5.22 19.60 11.87
N THR A 189 -6.29 20.06 12.49
CA THR A 189 -7.08 19.32 13.48
C THR A 189 -7.65 18.05 12.84
N TYR A 190 -6.80 17.19 12.26
CA TYR A 190 -7.07 15.77 12.18
C TYR A 190 -6.77 15.27 13.59
N LYS A 191 -7.71 15.53 14.50
CA LYS A 191 -7.83 14.66 15.65
C LYS A 191 -7.98 13.29 15.02
N PRO A 192 -7.07 12.32 15.27
CA PRO A 192 -7.42 10.95 14.97
C PRO A 192 -8.73 10.76 15.73
N SER A 193 -9.85 10.74 15.03
CA SER A 193 -11.01 10.09 15.60
C SER A 193 -10.52 8.66 15.69
N VAL A 194 -10.03 8.32 16.88
CA VAL A 194 -9.54 7.01 17.32
C VAL A 194 -10.60 5.92 17.01
N GLU A 195 -11.80 6.34 16.62
CA GLU A 195 -12.95 5.56 16.18
C GLU A 195 -13.02 5.25 14.67
N LEU A 196 -12.07 5.70 13.83
CA LEU A 196 -12.06 5.34 12.40
C LEU A 196 -11.32 4.02 12.19
N ILE A 197 -12.00 3.08 11.54
CA ILE A 197 -11.43 1.78 11.14
C ILE A 197 -10.21 2.01 10.25
N SER A 198 -9.14 1.29 10.51
CA SER A 198 -7.95 1.30 9.66
C SER A 198 -8.31 0.90 8.23
N THR A 199 -8.01 1.78 7.28
CA THR A 199 -8.06 1.53 5.83
C THR A 199 -6.73 1.00 5.30
N TYR A 200 -5.76 0.78 6.20
CA TYR A 200 -4.42 0.36 5.87
C TYR A 200 -4.32 -1.17 5.69
N PHE A 201 -3.71 -1.60 4.59
CA PHE A 201 -3.44 -3.02 4.31
C PHE A 201 -2.15 -3.24 3.49
N GLY A 202 -1.16 -2.33 3.64
CA GLY A 202 0.14 -2.44 2.95
C GLY A 202 0.33 -1.50 1.76
N GLN A 203 -0.53 -0.49 1.62
CA GLN A 203 -0.41 0.51 0.55
C GLN A 203 0.94 1.27 0.57
N THR A 204 1.58 1.40 1.75
CA THR A 204 2.87 2.09 1.91
C THR A 204 3.95 1.50 1.02
N SER A 205 3.99 0.18 0.85
CA SER A 205 4.98 -0.51 0.00
C SER A 205 4.97 0.01 -1.44
N TYR A 206 3.78 0.32 -1.97
CA TYR A 206 3.63 0.89 -3.31
C TYR A 206 4.10 2.33 -3.39
N LEU A 207 3.81 3.14 -2.37
CA LEU A 207 4.26 4.54 -2.31
C LEU A 207 5.79 4.62 -2.22
N ILE A 208 6.40 3.77 -1.39
CA ILE A 208 7.87 3.66 -1.28
C ILE A 208 8.48 3.25 -2.63
N ARG A 209 7.90 2.24 -3.29
CA ARG A 209 8.36 1.80 -4.60
C ARG A 209 8.27 2.91 -5.65
N ILE A 210 7.15 3.64 -5.69
CA ILE A 210 6.96 4.77 -6.60
C ILE A 210 8.02 5.85 -6.33
N ALA A 211 8.31 6.16 -5.06
CA ALA A 211 9.32 7.15 -4.70
C ALA A 211 10.74 6.74 -5.14
N ASP A 212 11.08 5.45 -5.02
CA ASP A 212 12.37 4.90 -5.47
C ASP A 212 12.48 4.94 -7.00
N ASP A 213 11.49 4.38 -7.70
CA ASP A 213 11.44 4.30 -9.17
C ASP A 213 11.39 5.70 -9.83
N LEU A 214 10.74 6.68 -9.18
CA LEU A 214 10.61 8.05 -9.67
C LEU A 214 11.97 8.70 -9.94
N LEU A 215 12.92 8.57 -9.01
CA LEU A 215 14.25 9.18 -9.15
C LEU A 215 14.98 8.58 -10.35
N ASP A 216 14.96 7.25 -10.46
CA ASP A 216 15.58 6.52 -11.56
C ASP A 216 14.96 6.91 -12.90
N TYR A 217 13.65 7.12 -12.96
CA TYR A 217 12.99 7.56 -14.18
C TYR A 217 13.39 8.99 -14.55
N ILE A 218 13.38 9.94 -13.60
CA ILE A 218 13.75 11.35 -13.84
C ILE A 218 15.15 11.43 -14.47
N GLU A 219 16.12 10.68 -13.95
CA GLU A 219 17.51 10.70 -14.44
C GLU A 219 17.65 10.29 -15.91
N LYS A 220 16.70 9.54 -16.48
CA LYS A 220 16.76 9.10 -17.88
C LYS A 220 16.15 10.07 -18.89
N PHE A 221 15.39 11.08 -18.44
CA PHE A 221 14.88 12.11 -19.33
C PHE A 221 15.85 13.29 -19.40
N LYS A 222 16.15 13.75 -20.60
CA LYS A 222 16.94 14.96 -20.82
C LYS A 222 16.01 16.16 -20.90
N ILE A 223 16.11 17.07 -19.94
CA ILE A 223 15.28 18.29 -19.89
C ILE A 223 16.03 19.46 -20.55
N LYS A 224 17.36 19.35 -20.74
CA LYS A 224 18.19 20.38 -21.37
C LYS A 224 17.74 20.75 -22.79
N ASP A 225 17.18 19.80 -23.52
CA ASP A 225 16.82 19.97 -24.93
C ASP A 225 15.44 20.66 -25.12
N LEU A 226 14.73 20.94 -24.01
CA LEU A 226 13.42 21.58 -24.01
C LEU A 226 13.54 23.11 -23.99
N GLU A 227 12.48 23.80 -24.44
CA GLU A 227 12.38 25.26 -24.31
C GLU A 227 12.37 25.65 -22.81
N THR A 228 12.96 26.80 -22.45
CA THR A 228 13.08 27.26 -21.05
C THR A 228 11.74 27.25 -20.29
N LYS A 229 10.64 27.58 -20.98
CA LYS A 229 9.29 27.56 -20.39
C LYS A 229 8.81 26.12 -20.09
N GLU A 230 9.09 25.18 -20.98
CA GLU A 230 8.72 23.77 -20.82
C GLU A 230 9.61 23.06 -19.80
N GLN A 231 10.89 23.40 -19.77
CA GLN A 231 11.85 22.98 -18.75
C GLN A 231 11.36 23.40 -17.36
N ASN A 232 11.02 24.67 -17.15
CA ASN A 232 10.50 25.16 -15.88
C ASN A 232 9.18 24.49 -15.48
N ASN A 233 8.27 24.27 -16.44
CA ASN A 233 7.01 23.55 -16.19
C ASN A 233 7.26 22.10 -15.72
N THR A 234 8.16 21.40 -16.40
CA THR A 234 8.53 20.02 -16.07
C THR A 234 9.16 19.94 -14.68
N VAL A 235 10.14 20.79 -14.40
CA VAL A 235 10.83 20.84 -13.09
C VAL A 235 9.85 21.19 -11.97
N THR A 236 8.96 22.17 -12.19
CA THR A 236 7.91 22.52 -11.22
C THR A 236 7.00 21.33 -10.90
N LYS A 237 6.65 20.52 -11.90
CA LYS A 237 5.84 19.30 -11.69
C LYS A 237 6.58 18.23 -10.89
N ILE A 238 7.88 18.07 -11.12
CA ILE A 238 8.71 17.16 -10.32
C ILE A 238 8.70 17.60 -8.86
N PHE A 239 8.96 18.88 -8.57
CA PHE A 239 8.93 19.40 -7.19
C PHE A 239 7.58 19.21 -6.53
N LYS A 240 6.48 19.57 -7.22
CA LYS A 240 5.13 19.34 -6.70
C LYS A 240 4.90 17.87 -6.36
N PHE A 241 5.37 16.95 -7.20
CA PHE A 241 5.19 15.53 -6.94
C PHE A 241 6.03 15.04 -5.75
N LEU A 242 7.28 15.48 -5.64
CA LEU A 242 8.16 15.18 -4.49
C LEU A 242 7.59 15.73 -3.18
N PHE A 243 7.08 16.96 -3.17
CA PHE A 243 6.46 17.55 -1.98
C PHE A 243 5.16 16.84 -1.59
N ILE A 244 4.37 16.35 -2.56
CA ILE A 244 3.21 15.51 -2.28
C ILE A 244 3.65 14.21 -1.60
N LEU A 245 4.67 13.54 -2.12
CA LEU A 245 5.20 12.32 -1.52
C LEU A 245 5.72 12.57 -0.10
N ASP A 246 6.47 13.66 0.11
CA ASP A 246 6.94 14.07 1.43
C ASP A 246 5.79 14.22 2.43
N LYS A 247 4.74 14.98 2.06
CA LYS A 247 3.55 15.16 2.90
C LYS A 247 2.81 13.84 3.18
N ILE A 248 2.73 12.94 2.21
CA ILE A 248 2.15 11.61 2.40
C ILE A 248 2.98 10.82 3.41
N PHE A 249 4.30 10.76 3.24
CA PHE A 249 5.17 9.96 4.09
C PHE A 249 5.22 10.46 5.53
N ILE A 250 5.19 11.77 5.77
CA ILE A 250 5.11 12.32 7.13
C ILE A 250 3.85 11.84 7.84
N ARG A 251 2.71 11.84 7.14
CA ARG A 251 1.44 11.34 7.70
C ARG A 251 1.51 9.85 8.04
N LEU A 252 2.19 9.07 7.20
CA LEU A 252 2.41 7.64 7.43
C LEU A 252 3.37 7.38 8.60
N LEU A 253 4.42 8.19 8.78
CA LEU A 253 5.39 8.07 9.88
C LEU A 253 4.79 8.49 11.23
N THR A 254 3.98 9.57 11.22
CA THR A 254 3.36 10.13 12.42
C THR A 254 2.06 9.43 12.80
N GLY A 255 1.47 8.63 11.91
CA GLY A 255 0.23 7.90 12.17
C GLY A 255 -1.01 8.77 12.09
N THR A 256 -0.96 9.89 11.36
CA THR A 256 -2.12 10.78 11.18
C THR A 256 -3.08 10.30 10.08
N ILE A 257 -3.08 9.00 9.78
CA ILE A 257 -3.99 8.35 8.83
C ILE A 257 -5.19 7.73 9.58
N PRO A 258 -6.30 7.42 8.88
CA PRO A 258 -7.42 6.69 9.49
C PRO A 258 -6.95 5.41 10.19
N GLY A 259 -7.46 5.17 11.40
CA GLY A 259 -7.01 4.06 12.25
C GLY A 259 -5.71 4.30 13.01
N GLY A 260 -5.08 5.47 12.88
CA GLY A 260 -3.86 5.79 13.64
C GLY A 260 -2.65 4.94 13.24
N HIS A 261 -2.74 4.20 12.12
CA HIS A 261 -1.73 3.25 11.74
C HIS A 261 -0.43 3.95 11.34
N ARG A 262 0.71 3.41 11.76
CA ARG A 262 2.04 3.96 11.50
C ARG A 262 2.81 3.02 10.58
N MET A 263 3.59 3.60 9.68
CA MET A 263 4.53 2.85 8.86
C MET A 263 5.46 1.98 9.73
N ASN A 264 5.71 0.76 9.29
CA ASN A 264 6.61 -0.17 9.98
C ASN A 264 8.06 0.36 9.97
N GLY A 265 8.85 0.03 10.99
CA GLY A 265 10.24 0.46 11.12
C GLY A 265 11.12 0.09 9.92
N THR A 266 10.92 -1.10 9.34
CA THR A 266 11.64 -1.53 8.13
C THR A 266 11.33 -0.63 6.93
N ASP A 267 10.06 -0.29 6.73
CA ASP A 267 9.62 0.59 5.66
C ASP A 267 10.10 2.03 5.89
N ALA A 268 10.11 2.48 7.14
CA ALA A 268 10.67 3.78 7.52
C ALA A 268 12.15 3.85 7.14
N VAL A 269 12.98 2.88 7.54
CA VAL A 269 14.41 2.85 7.19
C VAL A 269 14.63 2.88 5.67
N ARG A 270 13.84 2.11 4.91
CA ARG A 270 13.91 2.11 3.43
C ARG A 270 13.57 3.47 2.86
N LEU A 271 12.50 4.09 3.35
CA LEU A 271 12.09 5.44 2.96
C LEU A 271 13.19 6.46 3.28
N CYS A 272 13.80 6.42 4.46
CA CYS A 272 14.87 7.36 4.81
C CYS A 272 16.04 7.26 3.82
N GLY A 273 16.45 6.03 3.45
CA GLY A 273 17.50 5.83 2.44
C GLY A 273 17.13 6.36 1.05
N ILE A 274 15.86 6.24 0.64
CA ILE A 274 15.36 6.80 -0.63
C ILE A 274 15.33 8.33 -0.57
N ALA A 275 14.88 8.90 0.54
CA ALA A 275 14.81 10.35 0.75
C ALA A 275 16.20 11.00 0.72
N GLU A 276 17.18 10.42 1.44
CA GLU A 276 18.58 10.87 1.40
C GLU A 276 19.17 10.79 0.00
N ARG A 277 18.97 9.66 -0.68
CA ARG A 277 19.43 9.46 -2.07
C ARG A 277 18.83 10.50 -3.01
N THR A 278 17.53 10.77 -2.89
CA THR A 278 16.84 11.77 -3.71
C THR A 278 17.39 13.17 -3.47
N ARG A 279 17.59 13.54 -2.20
CA ARG A 279 18.15 14.84 -1.80
C ARG A 279 19.57 15.06 -2.32
N MET A 280 20.35 14.00 -2.48
CA MET A 280 21.69 14.05 -3.05
C MET A 280 21.71 14.04 -4.58
N ARG A 281 21.01 13.09 -5.22
CA ARG A 281 21.12 12.85 -6.66
C ARG A 281 20.32 13.84 -7.49
N PHE A 282 19.17 14.30 -7.00
CA PHE A 282 18.31 15.21 -7.74
C PHE A 282 18.95 16.57 -8.04
N PRO A 283 19.61 17.27 -7.08
CA PRO A 283 20.37 18.47 -7.41
C PRO A 283 21.48 18.24 -8.45
N ILE A 284 22.25 17.15 -8.32
CA ILE A 284 23.31 16.79 -9.28
C ILE A 284 22.72 16.61 -10.69
N TYR A 285 21.55 15.96 -10.76
CA TYR A 285 20.81 15.84 -12.01
C TYR A 285 20.40 17.21 -12.58
N LEU A 286 19.80 18.10 -11.78
CA LEU A 286 19.43 19.45 -12.24
C LEU A 286 20.63 20.25 -12.75
N GLU A 287 21.76 20.19 -12.06
CA GLU A 287 23.01 20.81 -12.48
C GLU A 287 23.50 20.25 -13.83
N SER A 288 23.44 18.93 -14.01
CA SER A 288 23.80 18.29 -15.30
C SER A 288 22.91 18.75 -16.46
N GLN A 289 21.66 19.12 -16.18
CA GLN A 289 20.70 19.61 -17.15
C GLN A 289 20.77 21.14 -17.36
N ASN A 290 21.71 21.85 -16.71
CA ASN A 290 21.83 23.32 -16.71
C ASN A 290 20.56 24.03 -16.20
N VAL A 291 19.85 23.40 -15.25
CA VAL A 291 18.71 24.02 -14.56
C VAL A 291 19.24 24.71 -13.30
N HIS A 292 19.01 26.02 -13.20
CA HIS A 292 19.40 26.82 -12.05
C HIS A 292 18.21 27.58 -11.47
N GLY A 293 18.32 28.02 -10.20
CA GLY A 293 17.32 28.87 -9.55
C GLY A 293 16.38 28.16 -8.57
N TYR A 294 16.45 26.83 -8.46
CA TYR A 294 15.59 26.04 -7.56
C TYR A 294 16.26 25.63 -6.24
N HIS A 295 17.23 26.42 -5.76
CA HIS A 295 18.02 26.08 -4.56
C HIS A 295 17.16 25.94 -3.30
N TYR A 296 16.10 26.74 -3.20
CA TYR A 296 15.16 26.66 -2.08
C TYR A 296 14.34 25.37 -2.15
N GLU A 297 13.77 25.05 -3.31
CA GLU A 297 12.95 23.86 -3.47
C GLU A 297 13.77 22.58 -3.28
N VAL A 298 15.00 22.56 -3.78
CA VAL A 298 15.93 21.44 -3.56
C VAL A 298 16.22 21.22 -2.08
N SER A 299 16.42 22.29 -1.30
CA SER A 299 16.72 22.14 0.13
C SER A 299 15.54 21.59 0.94
N LYS A 300 14.32 21.81 0.44
CA LYS A 300 13.05 21.36 1.02
C LYS A 300 12.62 19.94 0.64
N ILE A 301 13.27 19.28 -0.33
CA ILE A 301 12.91 17.90 -0.71
C ILE A 301 13.13 16.95 0.48
N TYR A 302 12.04 16.28 0.90
CA TYR A 302 12.03 15.30 1.99
C TYR A 302 12.59 15.81 3.32
N GLU A 303 12.67 17.12 3.54
CA GLU A 303 13.21 17.70 4.77
C GLU A 303 12.41 17.21 5.97
N GLU A 304 11.09 17.34 5.91
CA GLU A 304 10.19 16.96 6.99
C GLU A 304 10.14 15.43 7.21
N THR A 305 10.17 14.63 6.13
CA THR A 305 10.30 13.16 6.24
C THR A 305 11.59 12.75 6.94
N LEU A 306 12.74 13.36 6.57
CA LEU A 306 14.05 13.03 7.15
C LEU A 306 14.13 13.44 8.62
N ASP A 307 13.58 14.59 9.00
CA ASP A 307 13.52 15.05 10.38
C ASP A 307 12.73 14.08 11.29
N LYS A 308 11.72 13.40 10.74
CA LYS A 308 10.92 12.38 11.46
C LYS A 308 11.54 10.98 11.41
N CYS A 309 12.34 10.69 10.39
CA CYS A 309 13.09 9.44 10.23
C CYS A 309 14.24 9.30 11.23
N GLY A 310 14.90 10.41 11.59
CA GLY A 310 16.09 10.42 12.44
C GLY A 310 15.84 10.47 13.95
N ASN A 311 14.58 10.50 14.39
CA ASN A 311 14.15 10.49 15.81
C ASN A 311 13.48 9.17 16.17
#